data_AF-A0A8I1JLN6-F1
#
_entry.id   AF-A0A8I1JLN6-F1
#
_cell.length_a   1.000
_cell.length_b   1.000
_cell.length_c   1.000
_cell.angle_alpha   90.00
_cell.angle_beta   90.00
_cell.angle_gamma   90.00
#
_symmetry.space_group_name_H-M   'P 1'
#
loop_
_entity.id
_entity.type
_entity.pdbx_description
1 polymer ?
#
loop_
_entity_poly.entity_id
_entity_poly.type
_entity_poly.pdbx_seq_one_letter_code
_entity_poly.pdbx_strand_id
1 'polypeptide(L)'
;MTVYTTAAATNVPCTHALVIGVSRYLHLSGGESTSDFGRELEMAQLTSAARSASDFAAWLIDSYRNSSAPLSSVRILLSPNFEAEEEVNANIKGMLTGSSEATRGNAELYFDQFSASLAKHTENVGVVYFAGHGVQLTKTGAILLLSDVGDPAHPTELHGSLDLMSLHKSASHPETAQTQFWFADVCRQEPKVAKQFEYMVGSMQRSKKNGHAKGSTMFLSSISGAKAYGRPDGVTLFNEALMNGLVSGEAAQSDGEDESPWEVTATSLIEYLSSAVPKKARAAGAEQFVENTGIIENAVLHSMIAAPTVEFEADVSPQAHRGHCTNFNLRSSSCTHVDSNSDWPFSTFLPAGLYSAAWNTSLSSATSQRQAFLNVRPPKKVLSVKP
;
A
#
# COMPACT_ATOMS: atom_id res chain seq x y z
N MET A 1 10.66 -6.48 16.35
CA MET A 1 10.21 -6.01 17.69
C MET A 1 8.71 -5.80 17.72
N THR A 2 8.01 -6.08 18.81
CA THR A 2 6.62 -5.61 19.01
C THR A 2 6.65 -4.20 19.59
N VAL A 3 6.16 -3.21 18.83
CA VAL A 3 6.22 -1.79 19.23
C VAL A 3 4.89 -1.25 19.76
N TYR A 4 3.80 -1.95 19.48
CA TYR A 4 2.45 -1.60 19.92
C TYR A 4 1.74 -2.86 20.38
N THR A 5 1.14 -2.80 21.58
CA THR A 5 0.22 -3.82 22.09
C THR A 5 -0.88 -3.15 22.90
N THR A 6 -2.14 -3.52 22.67
CA THR A 6 -3.20 -3.27 23.64
C THR A 6 -3.48 -4.56 24.42
N ALA A 7 -3.95 -4.42 25.65
CA ALA A 7 -4.50 -5.54 26.40
C ALA A 7 -5.85 -5.94 25.80
N ALA A 8 -5.84 -6.58 24.63
CA ALA A 8 -7.05 -7.09 24.02
C ALA A 8 -7.56 -8.28 24.83
N ALA A 9 -8.84 -8.25 25.20
CA ALA A 9 -9.51 -9.44 25.73
C ALA A 9 -9.43 -10.56 24.69
N THR A 10 -9.11 -11.79 25.12
CA THR A 10 -8.80 -12.92 24.22
C THR A 10 -9.94 -13.34 23.28
N ASN A 11 -11.15 -12.80 23.47
CA ASN A 11 -12.36 -13.16 22.72
C ASN A 11 -12.93 -12.01 21.87
N VAL A 12 -12.22 -10.88 21.73
CA VAL A 12 -12.67 -9.79 20.86
C VAL A 12 -11.82 -9.78 19.58
N PRO A 13 -12.43 -9.76 18.39
CA PRO A 13 -11.68 -9.65 17.13
C PRO A 13 -10.79 -8.41 17.11
N CYS A 14 -9.58 -8.56 16.61
CA CYS A 14 -8.64 -7.47 16.51
C CYS A 14 -7.67 -7.61 15.33
N THR A 15 -7.03 -6.51 14.98
CA THR A 15 -6.01 -6.46 13.92
C THR A 15 -4.63 -6.67 14.50
N HIS A 16 -3.87 -7.56 13.86
CA HIS A 16 -2.45 -7.79 14.12
C HIS A 16 -1.65 -7.44 12.88
N ALA A 17 -0.53 -6.74 13.06
CA ALA A 17 0.34 -6.34 11.97
C ALA A 17 1.78 -6.86 12.11
N LEU A 18 2.39 -7.16 10.96
CA LEU A 18 3.83 -7.42 10.80
C LEU A 18 4.38 -6.54 9.68
N VAL A 19 5.36 -5.71 10.01
CA VAL A 19 5.99 -4.76 9.09
C VAL A 19 7.50 -5.03 9.05
N ILE A 20 8.05 -5.27 7.86
CA ILE A 20 9.48 -5.46 7.66
C ILE A 20 9.96 -4.53 6.54
N GLY A 21 10.96 -3.70 6.82
CA GLY A 21 11.57 -2.78 5.86
C GLY A 21 13.08 -2.89 5.88
N VAL A 22 13.70 -3.16 4.74
CA VAL A 22 15.15 -3.39 4.64
C VAL A 22 15.74 -2.47 3.60
N SER A 23 16.56 -1.53 4.04
CA SER A 23 17.33 -0.65 3.17
C SER A 23 18.83 -0.90 3.26
N ARG A 24 19.31 -1.24 4.46
CA ARG A 24 20.69 -1.61 4.76
C ARG A 24 20.87 -3.13 4.78
N TYR A 25 21.88 -3.60 4.07
CA TYR A 25 22.27 -4.98 3.87
C TYR A 25 23.75 -5.13 4.19
N LEU A 26 24.06 -5.94 5.19
CA LEU A 26 25.41 -6.10 5.76
C LEU A 26 26.41 -6.63 4.73
N HIS A 27 25.99 -7.58 3.89
CA HIS A 27 26.88 -8.30 2.98
C HIS A 27 26.70 -7.97 1.50
N LEU A 28 25.74 -7.08 1.13
CA LEU A 28 25.63 -6.58 -0.23
C LEU A 28 26.64 -5.46 -0.50
N SER A 29 26.74 -5.03 -1.76
CA SER A 29 27.62 -3.93 -2.15
C SER A 29 27.34 -2.66 -1.35
N GLY A 30 28.39 -2.06 -0.78
CA GLY A 30 28.29 -0.91 0.12
C GLY A 30 27.95 -1.27 1.57
N GLY A 31 27.83 -2.56 1.91
CA GLY A 31 27.63 -3.04 3.27
C GLY A 31 28.95 -3.24 4.02
N GLU A 32 28.88 -3.12 5.35
CA GLU A 32 30.01 -3.20 6.30
C GLU A 32 30.85 -4.48 6.16
N SER A 33 30.23 -5.59 5.71
CA SER A 33 30.86 -6.90 5.58
C SER A 33 30.51 -7.55 4.24
N THR A 34 30.63 -6.77 3.16
CA THR A 34 30.33 -7.21 1.78
C THR A 34 30.97 -8.58 1.48
N SER A 35 30.15 -9.58 1.14
CA SER A 35 30.61 -10.94 0.78
C SER A 35 30.70 -11.14 -0.73
N ASP A 36 31.34 -12.21 -1.19
CA ASP A 36 31.44 -12.51 -2.62
C ASP A 36 30.07 -12.75 -3.25
N PHE A 37 29.21 -13.56 -2.61
CA PHE A 37 27.84 -13.75 -3.05
C PHE A 37 27.05 -12.43 -3.09
N GLY A 38 27.24 -11.56 -2.09
CA GLY A 38 26.60 -10.25 -2.07
C GLY A 38 27.07 -9.30 -3.18
N ARG A 39 28.31 -9.43 -3.67
CA ARG A 39 28.78 -8.74 -4.88
C ARG A 39 28.13 -9.30 -6.14
N GLU A 40 28.02 -10.62 -6.23
CA GLU A 40 27.42 -11.32 -7.38
C GLU A 40 25.93 -11.06 -7.56
N LEU A 41 25.22 -10.70 -6.48
CA LEU A 41 23.83 -10.24 -6.56
C LEU A 41 23.68 -8.91 -7.34
N GLU A 42 24.75 -8.14 -7.54
CA GLU A 42 24.75 -6.84 -8.23
C GLU A 42 23.73 -5.84 -7.66
N MET A 43 23.49 -5.92 -6.34
CA MET A 43 22.55 -5.06 -5.61
C MET A 43 23.29 -4.13 -4.66
N ALA A 44 22.92 -2.85 -4.68
CA ALA A 44 23.42 -1.83 -3.76
C ALA A 44 22.49 -1.66 -2.55
N GLN A 45 22.87 -0.81 -1.60
CA GLN A 45 21.96 -0.38 -0.52
C GLN A 45 20.75 0.39 -1.09
N LEU A 46 19.62 0.36 -0.38
CA LEU A 46 18.44 1.17 -0.71
C LEU A 46 18.36 2.40 0.19
N THR A 47 17.47 3.33 -0.16
CA THR A 47 17.28 4.61 0.55
C THR A 47 15.81 4.88 0.93
N SER A 48 14.91 3.94 0.65
CA SER A 48 13.46 4.19 0.74
C SER A 48 12.65 3.09 1.41
N ALA A 49 13.17 1.86 1.51
CA ALA A 49 12.37 0.70 1.89
C ALA A 49 12.05 0.68 3.40
N ALA A 50 13.06 0.91 4.24
CA ALA A 50 12.87 1.03 5.68
C ALA A 50 12.03 2.27 6.04
N ARG A 51 12.23 3.40 5.34
CA ARG A 51 11.37 4.58 5.47
C ARG A 51 9.91 4.27 5.16
N SER A 52 9.64 3.66 4.00
CA SER A 52 8.29 3.28 3.55
C SER A 52 7.58 2.37 4.56
N ALA A 53 8.29 1.36 5.07
CA ALA A 53 7.79 0.48 6.11
C ALA A 53 7.51 1.23 7.42
N SER A 54 8.37 2.16 7.81
CA SER A 54 8.16 2.97 9.01
C SER A 54 6.96 3.91 8.90
N ASP A 55 6.72 4.51 7.74
CA ASP A 55 5.55 5.37 7.50
C ASP A 55 4.24 4.57 7.51
N PHE A 56 4.25 3.37 6.92
CA PHE A 56 3.11 2.46 6.98
C PHE A 56 2.81 2.02 8.42
N ALA A 57 3.85 1.71 9.20
CA ALA A 57 3.69 1.34 10.60
C ALA A 57 3.21 2.50 11.49
N ALA A 58 3.67 3.72 11.23
CA ALA A 58 3.18 4.91 11.91
C ALA A 58 1.68 5.11 11.64
N TRP A 59 1.26 5.00 10.37
CA TRP A 59 -0.17 5.05 10.02
C TRP A 59 -0.99 3.98 10.73
N LEU A 60 -0.48 2.75 10.82
CA LEU A 60 -1.14 1.69 11.58
C LEU A 60 -1.42 2.15 13.02
N ILE A 61 -0.42 2.67 13.70
CA ILE A 61 -0.53 3.06 15.11
C ILE A 61 -1.41 4.31 15.29
N ASP A 62 -1.24 5.31 14.44
CA ASP A 62 -1.80 6.65 14.65
C ASP A 62 -3.21 6.81 14.10
N SER A 63 -3.55 6.08 13.02
CA SER A 63 -4.72 6.39 12.20
C SER A 63 -5.53 5.17 11.76
N TYR A 64 -5.01 3.96 11.85
CA TYR A 64 -5.77 2.77 11.46
C TYR A 64 -7.07 2.64 12.26
N ARG A 65 -8.15 2.38 11.52
CA ARG A 65 -9.50 2.22 12.05
C ARG A 65 -10.18 1.10 11.31
N ASN A 66 -10.61 0.11 12.07
CA ASN A 66 -11.49 -0.95 11.63
C ASN A 66 -12.38 -1.26 12.83
N SER A 67 -13.67 -0.91 12.74
CA SER A 67 -14.62 -1.06 13.86
C SER A 67 -14.84 -2.52 14.24
N SER A 68 -14.80 -3.42 13.26
CA SER A 68 -14.96 -4.87 13.44
C SER A 68 -13.72 -5.52 14.04
N ALA A 69 -12.53 -4.98 13.82
CA ALA A 69 -11.27 -5.51 14.34
C ALA A 69 -10.25 -4.38 14.62
N PRO A 70 -10.34 -3.66 15.75
CA PRO A 70 -9.41 -2.59 16.11
C PRO A 70 -7.95 -3.05 16.19
N LEU A 71 -6.98 -2.15 16.03
CA LEU A 71 -5.57 -2.50 16.13
C LEU A 71 -5.21 -3.00 17.53
N SER A 72 -4.63 -4.20 17.60
CA SER A 72 -4.16 -4.83 18.84
C SER A 72 -2.65 -4.93 18.93
N SER A 73 -1.96 -5.30 17.85
CA SER A 73 -0.49 -5.32 17.88
C SER A 73 0.18 -4.98 16.57
N VAL A 74 1.35 -4.35 16.67
CA VAL A 74 2.24 -4.07 15.54
C VAL A 74 3.63 -4.59 15.86
N ARG A 75 4.13 -5.47 14.99
CA ARG A 75 5.51 -5.95 14.99
C ARG A 75 6.26 -5.27 13.85
N ILE A 76 7.41 -4.68 14.15
CA ILE A 76 8.23 -3.94 13.20
C ILE A 76 9.66 -4.48 13.22
N LEU A 77 10.22 -4.71 12.05
CA LEU A 77 11.65 -4.91 11.82
C LEU A 77 12.13 -3.94 10.75
N LEU A 78 13.13 -3.12 11.07
CA LEU A 78 13.69 -2.12 10.18
C LEU A 78 15.22 -2.24 10.15
N SER A 79 15.77 -2.27 8.94
CA SER A 79 17.21 -2.11 8.69
C SER A 79 17.41 -0.84 7.85
N PRO A 80 17.31 0.36 8.44
CA PRO A 80 17.48 1.62 7.70
C PRO A 80 18.93 1.84 7.28
N ASN A 81 19.11 2.55 6.17
CA ASN A 81 20.41 2.99 5.66
C ASN A 81 20.69 4.44 6.07
N PHE A 82 21.17 4.62 7.31
CA PHE A 82 21.46 5.96 7.84
C PHE A 82 22.64 6.66 7.16
N GLU A 83 23.53 5.92 6.48
CA GLU A 83 24.63 6.52 5.71
C GLU A 83 24.13 7.28 4.48
N ALA A 84 22.98 6.86 3.93
CA ALA A 84 22.29 7.56 2.85
C ALA A 84 21.23 8.55 3.35
N GLU A 85 21.36 9.01 4.61
CA GLU A 85 20.42 9.96 5.24
C GLU A 85 18.96 9.49 5.24
N GLU A 86 18.71 8.17 5.21
CA GLU A 86 17.36 7.63 5.24
C GLU A 86 16.67 7.96 6.57
N GLU A 87 15.58 8.71 6.49
CA GLU A 87 14.78 9.07 7.65
C GLU A 87 13.72 8.01 7.95
N VAL A 88 13.79 7.44 9.15
CA VAL A 88 12.71 6.64 9.73
C VAL A 88 11.67 7.58 10.34
N ASN A 89 10.39 7.26 10.18
CA ASN A 89 9.29 8.01 10.77
C ASN A 89 9.52 8.29 12.26
N ALA A 90 9.35 9.55 12.68
CA ALA A 90 9.68 10.00 14.03
C ALA A 90 8.90 9.22 15.13
N ASN A 91 7.63 8.89 14.87
CA ASN A 91 6.81 8.14 15.82
C ASN A 91 7.31 6.70 16.01
N ILE A 92 7.88 6.11 14.95
CA ILE A 92 8.48 4.77 15.02
C ILE A 92 9.88 4.82 15.62
N LYS A 93 10.69 5.81 15.27
CA LYS A 93 12.09 5.92 15.72
C LYS A 93 12.22 5.85 17.23
N GLY A 94 11.35 6.52 17.98
CA GLY A 94 11.34 6.47 19.45
C GLY A 94 10.91 5.12 20.05
N MET A 95 10.22 4.28 19.27
CA MET A 95 9.72 2.97 19.71
C MET A 95 10.67 1.81 19.37
N LEU A 96 11.63 2.01 18.47
CA LEU A 96 12.64 1.01 18.14
C LEU A 96 13.62 0.87 19.32
N THR A 97 13.45 -0.19 20.12
CA THR A 97 14.37 -0.55 21.20
C THR A 97 14.94 -1.96 20.97
N GLY A 98 16.17 -2.21 21.40
CA GLY A 98 16.82 -3.51 21.19
C GLY A 98 17.15 -3.82 19.72
N SER A 99 17.18 -5.12 19.36
CA SER A 99 17.45 -5.56 17.98
C SER A 99 16.18 -5.45 17.12
N SER A 100 15.98 -4.28 16.51
CA SER A 100 14.92 -4.05 15.53
C SER A 100 15.33 -4.43 14.11
N GLU A 101 16.56 -4.88 13.91
CA GLU A 101 17.12 -5.19 12.59
C GLU A 101 16.37 -6.36 11.93
N ALA A 102 16.07 -6.23 10.64
CA ALA A 102 15.41 -7.25 9.86
C ALA A 102 16.41 -8.35 9.43
N THR A 103 16.87 -9.15 10.38
CA THR A 103 17.66 -10.37 10.15
C THR A 103 16.73 -11.59 10.01
N ARG A 104 17.25 -12.71 9.50
CA ARG A 104 16.50 -13.96 9.38
C ARG A 104 15.95 -14.43 10.73
N GLY A 105 16.78 -14.44 11.77
CA GLY A 105 16.38 -14.89 13.11
C GLY A 105 15.25 -14.03 13.70
N ASN A 106 15.34 -12.71 13.54
CA ASN A 106 14.28 -11.79 13.99
C ASN A 106 13.00 -11.97 13.18
N ALA A 107 13.10 -12.08 11.85
CA ALA A 107 11.95 -12.28 10.97
C ALA A 107 11.20 -13.57 11.31
N GLU A 108 11.91 -14.68 11.55
CA GLU A 108 11.32 -15.95 11.99
C GLU A 108 10.55 -15.80 13.31
N LEU A 109 11.21 -15.23 14.33
CA LEU A 109 10.61 -15.02 15.64
C LEU A 109 9.31 -14.21 15.55
N TYR A 110 9.31 -13.08 14.85
CA TYR A 110 8.15 -12.20 14.78
C TYR A 110 7.06 -12.71 13.83
N PHE A 111 7.43 -13.48 12.81
CA PHE A 111 6.46 -14.18 11.96
C PHE A 111 5.70 -15.26 12.74
N ASP A 112 6.40 -16.04 13.57
CA ASP A 112 5.77 -17.09 14.38
C ASP A 112 4.84 -16.46 15.45
N GLN A 113 5.26 -15.36 16.07
CA GLN A 113 4.39 -14.60 17.00
C GLN A 113 3.18 -13.96 16.31
N PHE A 114 3.35 -13.45 15.09
CA PHE A 114 2.26 -12.93 14.28
C PHE A 114 1.26 -14.03 13.95
N SER A 115 1.73 -15.16 13.44
CA SER A 115 0.91 -16.34 13.12
C SER A 115 0.15 -16.86 14.33
N ALA A 116 0.80 -16.92 15.50
CA ALA A 116 0.15 -17.29 16.75
C ALA A 116 -0.95 -16.31 17.18
N SER A 117 -0.83 -15.03 16.81
CA SER A 117 -1.86 -14.02 17.10
C SER A 117 -3.06 -14.15 16.15
N LEU A 118 -2.81 -14.43 14.87
CA LEU A 118 -3.88 -14.73 13.91
C LEU A 118 -4.70 -15.96 14.31
N ALA A 119 -4.08 -16.95 14.95
CA ALA A 119 -4.75 -18.18 15.40
C ALA A 119 -5.63 -18.00 16.66
N LYS A 120 -5.63 -16.83 17.30
CA LYS A 120 -6.42 -16.61 18.53
C LYS A 120 -7.92 -16.44 18.27
N HIS A 121 -8.28 -15.91 17.10
CA HIS A 121 -9.68 -15.66 16.73
C HIS A 121 -9.81 -15.63 15.20
N THR A 122 -10.79 -16.34 14.63
CA THR A 122 -10.98 -16.43 13.17
C THR A 122 -11.40 -15.09 12.54
N GLU A 123 -12.04 -14.22 13.31
CA GLU A 123 -12.40 -12.86 12.88
C GLU A 123 -11.28 -11.83 13.12
N ASN A 124 -10.10 -12.25 13.62
CA ASN A 124 -8.94 -11.36 13.60
C ASN A 124 -8.60 -10.96 12.16
N VAL A 125 -7.97 -9.79 12.02
CA VAL A 125 -7.45 -9.30 10.75
C VAL A 125 -5.92 -9.34 10.78
N GLY A 126 -5.32 -9.93 9.74
CA GLY A 126 -3.87 -9.91 9.54
C GLY A 126 -3.47 -8.82 8.56
N VAL A 127 -2.51 -7.97 8.91
CA VAL A 127 -1.92 -6.97 8.00
C VAL A 127 -0.42 -7.18 7.92
N VAL A 128 0.11 -7.33 6.71
CA VAL A 128 1.54 -7.55 6.50
C VAL A 128 2.06 -6.54 5.49
N TYR A 129 3.17 -5.87 5.80
CA TYR A 129 3.87 -4.99 4.88
C TYR A 129 5.36 -5.34 4.83
N PHE A 130 5.86 -5.64 3.64
CA PHE A 130 7.24 -6.00 3.37
C PHE A 130 7.83 -5.06 2.33
N ALA A 131 8.98 -4.46 2.61
CA ALA A 131 9.69 -3.61 1.66
C ALA A 131 11.20 -3.88 1.67
N GLY A 132 11.80 -3.93 0.48
CA GLY A 132 13.24 -4.11 0.31
C GLY A 132 13.60 -4.67 -1.06
N HIS A 133 14.85 -5.09 -1.22
CA HIS A 133 15.25 -5.88 -2.37
C HIS A 133 14.45 -7.17 -2.42
N GLY A 134 13.98 -7.47 -3.62
CA GLY A 134 13.38 -8.76 -3.91
C GLY A 134 13.94 -9.40 -5.15
N VAL A 135 13.87 -10.72 -5.13
CA VAL A 135 14.26 -11.58 -6.22
C VAL A 135 13.11 -12.51 -6.58
N GLN A 136 13.09 -12.95 -7.82
CA GLN A 136 12.14 -13.93 -8.31
C GLN A 136 12.87 -15.15 -8.86
N LEU A 137 12.68 -16.30 -8.22
CA LEU A 137 13.28 -17.58 -8.63
C LEU A 137 12.29 -18.54 -9.29
N THR A 138 10.99 -18.23 -9.21
CA THR A 138 9.93 -19.00 -9.85
C THR A 138 8.94 -18.05 -10.51
N LYS A 139 8.21 -18.50 -11.53
CA LYS A 139 7.30 -17.66 -12.33
C LYS A 139 6.31 -16.82 -11.50
N THR A 140 5.91 -17.29 -10.32
CA THR A 140 4.97 -16.58 -9.44
C THR A 140 5.59 -16.18 -8.10
N GLY A 141 6.86 -16.51 -7.86
CA GLY A 141 7.54 -16.23 -6.62
C GLY A 141 7.75 -14.74 -6.34
N ALA A 142 7.94 -14.43 -5.07
CA ALA A 142 8.50 -13.18 -4.58
C ALA A 142 9.29 -13.50 -3.32
N ILE A 143 10.57 -13.17 -3.32
CA ILE A 143 11.46 -13.35 -2.17
C ILE A 143 11.89 -11.97 -1.70
N LEU A 144 11.75 -11.67 -0.41
CA LEU A 144 12.34 -10.49 0.23
C LEU A 144 13.73 -10.85 0.75
N LEU A 145 14.74 -10.07 0.40
CA LEU A 145 16.08 -10.19 1.01
C LEU A 145 16.11 -9.42 2.34
N LEU A 146 16.69 -10.05 3.36
CA LEU A 146 16.89 -9.50 4.70
C LEU A 146 18.31 -8.95 4.85
N SER A 147 18.55 -8.20 5.92
CA SER A 147 19.83 -7.49 6.15
C SER A 147 21.06 -8.40 6.19
N ASP A 148 20.87 -9.66 6.57
CA ASP A 148 21.87 -10.72 6.72
C ASP A 148 21.92 -11.68 5.52
N VAL A 149 21.33 -11.30 4.38
CA VAL A 149 21.50 -12.05 3.12
C VAL A 149 22.98 -12.09 2.72
N GLY A 150 23.46 -13.25 2.28
CA GLY A 150 24.84 -13.43 1.83
C GLY A 150 25.90 -13.49 2.93
N ASP A 151 25.50 -13.63 4.21
CA ASP A 151 26.43 -13.93 5.29
C ASP A 151 27.14 -15.28 5.01
N PRO A 152 28.49 -15.32 4.93
CA PRO A 152 29.24 -16.55 4.71
C PRO A 152 29.14 -17.57 5.86
N ALA A 153 28.66 -17.16 7.04
CA ALA A 153 28.39 -18.06 8.16
C ALA A 153 27.06 -18.84 7.97
N HIS A 154 26.18 -18.39 7.08
CA HIS A 154 24.92 -19.06 6.82
C HIS A 154 25.09 -20.31 5.96
N PRO A 155 24.25 -21.34 6.16
CA PRO A 155 24.41 -22.63 5.48
C PRO A 155 24.05 -22.61 3.98
N THR A 156 23.39 -21.55 3.51
CA THR A 156 22.84 -21.44 2.15
C THR A 156 22.76 -19.98 1.73
N GLU A 157 22.90 -19.72 0.44
CA GLU A 157 22.97 -18.39 -0.18
C GLU A 157 21.77 -17.50 0.15
N LEU A 158 20.57 -18.09 0.23
CA LEU A 158 19.32 -17.38 0.50
C LEU A 158 18.85 -17.48 1.95
N HIS A 159 19.70 -17.88 2.90
CA HIS A 159 19.29 -18.00 4.31
C HIS A 159 18.72 -16.68 4.86
N GLY A 160 19.38 -15.55 4.56
CA GLY A 160 18.89 -14.20 4.88
C GLY A 160 17.77 -13.71 3.97
N SER A 161 16.73 -14.52 3.73
CA SER A 161 15.60 -14.12 2.88
C SER A 161 14.28 -14.79 3.28
N LEU A 162 13.16 -14.25 2.81
CA LEU A 162 11.80 -14.74 3.06
C LEU A 162 11.10 -15.08 1.75
N ASP A 163 10.55 -16.29 1.61
CA ASP A 163 9.64 -16.63 0.52
C ASP A 163 8.23 -16.12 0.85
N LEU A 164 7.87 -14.97 0.29
CA LEU A 164 6.64 -14.27 0.64
C LEU A 164 5.39 -15.06 0.25
N MET A 165 5.46 -15.83 -0.84
CA MET A 165 4.36 -16.68 -1.29
C MET A 165 4.14 -17.85 -0.33
N SER A 166 5.23 -18.47 0.14
CA SER A 166 5.17 -19.55 1.12
C SER A 166 4.61 -19.05 2.46
N LEU A 167 5.10 -17.92 2.95
CA LEU A 167 4.63 -17.32 4.20
C LEU A 167 3.15 -16.92 4.12
N HIS A 168 2.73 -16.25 3.04
CA HIS A 168 1.32 -15.92 2.78
C HIS A 168 0.42 -17.16 2.81
N LYS A 169 0.82 -18.21 2.07
CA LYS A 169 0.08 -19.48 2.03
C LYS A 169 0.02 -20.18 3.39
N SER A 170 1.09 -20.11 4.18
CA SER A 170 1.15 -20.75 5.49
C SER A 170 0.26 -20.07 6.54
N ALA A 171 0.11 -18.75 6.45
CA ALA A 171 -0.76 -17.97 7.32
C ALA A 171 -2.25 -18.06 6.93
N SER A 172 -2.55 -18.43 5.68
CA SER A 172 -3.92 -18.61 5.18
C SER A 172 -4.45 -20.01 5.51
N HIS A 173 -5.16 -20.14 6.63
CA HIS A 173 -5.72 -21.40 7.13
C HIS A 173 -7.14 -21.23 7.71
N PRO A 174 -8.01 -22.26 7.71
CA PRO A 174 -9.37 -22.16 8.28
C PRO A 174 -9.43 -21.85 9.78
N GLU A 175 -8.38 -22.19 10.53
CA GLU A 175 -8.29 -21.98 12.00
C GLU A 175 -7.59 -20.66 12.38
N THR A 176 -7.24 -19.82 11.42
CA THR A 176 -6.60 -18.52 11.66
C THR A 176 -7.52 -17.37 11.26
N ALA A 177 -7.06 -16.13 11.41
CA ALA A 177 -7.65 -14.94 10.80
C ALA A 177 -8.13 -15.21 9.37
N GLN A 178 -9.43 -15.06 9.15
CA GLN A 178 -10.09 -15.30 7.87
C GLN A 178 -10.01 -14.09 6.93
N THR A 179 -9.53 -12.94 7.42
CA THR A 179 -9.29 -11.74 6.63
C THR A 179 -7.83 -11.32 6.77
N GLN A 180 -7.11 -11.25 5.66
CA GLN A 180 -5.70 -10.85 5.64
C GLN A 180 -5.36 -9.95 4.45
N PHE A 181 -4.48 -8.98 4.68
CA PHE A 181 -3.97 -8.04 3.67
C PHE A 181 -2.45 -8.09 3.68
N TRP A 182 -1.85 -8.40 2.53
CA TRP A 182 -0.41 -8.53 2.38
C TRP A 182 0.10 -7.57 1.33
N PHE A 183 1.05 -6.73 1.70
CA PHE A 183 1.68 -5.75 0.82
C PHE A 183 3.15 -6.12 0.66
N ALA A 184 3.53 -6.57 -0.53
CA ALA A 184 4.89 -6.97 -0.88
C ALA A 184 5.48 -5.95 -1.84
N ASP A 185 6.22 -5.02 -1.27
CA ASP A 185 6.88 -3.94 -1.96
C ASP A 185 8.33 -4.28 -2.32
N VAL A 186 8.47 -5.15 -3.31
CA VAL A 186 9.73 -5.75 -3.70
C VAL A 186 9.84 -5.87 -5.21
N CYS A 187 11.07 -5.82 -5.73
CA CYS A 187 11.37 -6.23 -7.10
C CYS A 187 11.08 -7.72 -7.30
N ARG A 188 10.77 -8.11 -8.54
CA ARG A 188 10.55 -9.51 -8.91
C ARG A 188 11.36 -9.87 -10.15
N GLN A 189 12.64 -9.54 -10.12
CA GLN A 189 13.57 -9.92 -11.17
C GLN A 189 14.39 -11.13 -10.74
N GLU A 190 14.70 -12.00 -11.69
CA GLU A 190 15.68 -13.07 -11.47
C GLU A 190 17.09 -12.45 -11.47
N PRO A 191 17.87 -12.59 -10.39
CA PRO A 191 19.23 -12.05 -10.34
C PRO A 191 20.14 -12.91 -11.23
N LYS A 192 21.17 -12.30 -11.85
CA LYS A 192 22.06 -13.04 -12.77
C LYS A 192 22.76 -14.21 -12.10
N VAL A 193 23.14 -14.06 -10.83
CA VAL A 193 23.77 -15.13 -10.04
C VAL A 193 22.88 -16.37 -9.91
N ALA A 194 21.55 -16.24 -9.95
CA ALA A 194 20.64 -17.38 -9.91
C ALA A 194 20.83 -18.34 -11.10
N LYS A 195 21.32 -17.84 -12.25
CA LYS A 195 21.59 -18.67 -13.44
C LYS A 195 22.78 -19.62 -13.27
N GLN A 196 23.56 -19.46 -12.21
CA GLN A 196 24.64 -20.37 -11.85
C GLN A 196 24.13 -21.63 -11.12
N PHE A 197 22.87 -21.61 -10.68
CA PHE A 197 22.25 -22.68 -9.91
C PHE A 197 21.12 -23.31 -10.72
N GLU A 198 20.93 -24.63 -10.57
CA GLU A 198 19.71 -25.30 -11.06
C GLU A 198 18.50 -24.89 -10.20
N TYR A 199 18.72 -24.77 -8.89
CA TYR A 199 17.78 -24.23 -7.92
C TYR A 199 18.56 -23.61 -6.75
N MET A 200 18.04 -22.54 -6.17
CA MET A 200 18.60 -21.94 -4.94
C MET A 200 17.69 -22.29 -3.75
N VAL A 201 18.29 -22.53 -2.59
CA VAL A 201 17.59 -22.91 -1.35
C VAL A 201 17.95 -21.96 -0.22
N GLY A 202 17.20 -22.04 0.88
CA GLY A 202 17.51 -21.32 2.12
C GLY A 202 16.50 -20.24 2.50
N SER A 203 15.74 -19.73 1.53
CA SER A 203 14.68 -18.75 1.81
C SER A 203 13.67 -19.29 2.82
N MET A 204 13.20 -18.43 3.72
CA MET A 204 12.27 -18.83 4.78
C MET A 204 10.98 -19.31 4.18
N GLN A 205 10.64 -20.56 4.46
CA GLN A 205 9.37 -21.16 4.10
C GLN A 205 8.71 -21.72 5.35
N ARG A 206 7.39 -21.90 5.28
CA ARG A 206 6.61 -22.56 6.33
C ARG A 206 5.71 -23.59 5.68
N SER A 207 5.53 -24.71 6.36
CA SER A 207 4.62 -25.75 5.91
C SER A 207 3.20 -25.19 5.83
N LYS A 208 2.52 -25.46 4.71
CA LYS A 208 1.11 -25.13 4.54
C LYS A 208 0.25 -26.31 5.01
N LYS A 209 -0.67 -26.06 5.94
CA LYS A 209 -1.75 -27.01 6.29
C LYS A 209 -2.88 -26.94 5.25
N ASN A 210 -3.67 -28.01 5.11
CA ASN A 210 -4.80 -28.05 4.17
C ASN A 210 -5.85 -26.98 4.50
N GLY A 211 -6.46 -26.42 3.44
CA GLY A 211 -7.45 -25.36 3.54
C GLY A 211 -6.89 -23.97 3.21
N HIS A 212 -7.72 -22.95 3.44
CA HIS A 212 -7.39 -21.55 3.22
C HIS A 212 -8.28 -20.64 4.09
N ALA A 213 -7.85 -19.39 4.28
CA ALA A 213 -8.68 -18.33 4.82
C ALA A 213 -9.77 -17.91 3.82
N LYS A 214 -10.82 -17.22 4.30
CA LYS A 214 -11.89 -16.66 3.45
C LYS A 214 -11.37 -15.56 2.49
N GLY A 215 -10.55 -14.64 3.01
CA GLY A 215 -9.92 -13.55 2.29
C GLY A 215 -8.46 -13.38 2.71
N SER A 216 -7.55 -13.39 1.75
CA SER A 216 -6.11 -13.21 1.97
C SER A 216 -5.48 -12.54 0.76
N THR A 217 -5.86 -11.29 0.51
CA THR A 217 -5.42 -10.54 -0.68
C THR A 217 -3.96 -10.16 -0.51
N MET A 218 -3.17 -10.37 -1.57
CA MET A 218 -1.76 -9.96 -1.63
C MET A 218 -1.53 -9.01 -2.80
N PHE A 219 -1.00 -7.83 -2.48
CA PHE A 219 -0.63 -6.76 -3.39
C PHE A 219 0.88 -6.79 -3.60
N LEU A 220 1.32 -7.07 -4.81
CA LEU A 220 2.73 -7.08 -5.22
C LEU A 220 3.02 -5.78 -5.95
N SER A 221 4.02 -5.03 -5.49
CA SER A 221 4.36 -3.73 -6.10
C SER A 221 4.90 -3.81 -7.53
N SER A 222 5.26 -5.01 -7.98
CA SER A 222 5.72 -5.30 -9.34
C SER A 222 5.10 -6.59 -9.90
N ILE A 223 4.85 -6.61 -11.21
CA ILE A 223 4.55 -7.84 -11.96
C ILE A 223 5.80 -8.74 -12.03
N SER A 224 5.60 -10.02 -12.35
CA SER A 224 6.70 -10.96 -12.54
C SER A 224 7.73 -10.44 -13.56
N GLY A 225 9.02 -10.54 -13.23
CA GLY A 225 10.14 -10.08 -14.05
C GLY A 225 10.45 -8.59 -13.96
N ALA A 226 9.65 -7.80 -13.25
CA ALA A 226 9.76 -6.34 -13.22
C ALA A 226 10.41 -5.76 -11.95
N LYS A 227 10.77 -4.47 -12.03
CA LYS A 227 11.30 -3.68 -10.92
C LYS A 227 10.18 -2.99 -10.14
N ALA A 228 10.44 -2.76 -8.87
CA ALA A 228 9.74 -1.77 -8.05
C ALA A 228 10.69 -0.60 -7.78
N TYR A 229 10.19 0.63 -7.85
CA TYR A 229 11.02 1.84 -7.75
C TYR A 229 10.71 2.64 -6.48
N GLY A 230 11.71 3.39 -6.01
CA GLY A 230 11.55 4.41 -4.99
C GLY A 230 12.12 5.76 -5.41
N ARG A 231 11.70 6.80 -4.69
CA ARG A 231 12.20 8.15 -4.91
C ARG A 231 13.51 8.35 -4.16
N PRO A 232 14.49 9.04 -4.75
CA PRO A 232 15.60 9.61 -3.99
C PRO A 232 15.03 10.37 -2.79
N ASP A 233 15.59 10.12 -1.60
CA ASP A 233 15.24 10.79 -0.35
C ASP A 233 13.74 10.75 0.03
N GLY A 234 13.03 9.72 -0.45
CA GLY A 234 11.60 9.54 -0.22
C GLY A 234 11.21 8.08 -0.01
N VAL A 235 9.92 7.79 -0.18
CA VAL A 235 9.35 6.44 -0.10
C VAL A 235 9.34 5.75 -1.46
N THR A 236 9.00 4.46 -1.49
CA THR A 236 8.74 3.73 -2.74
C THR A 236 7.52 4.31 -3.45
N LEU A 237 7.44 4.16 -4.78
CA LEU A 237 6.26 4.61 -5.54
C LEU A 237 5.00 3.85 -5.15
N PHE A 238 5.15 2.58 -4.77
CA PHE A 238 4.05 1.76 -4.28
C PHE A 238 3.57 2.21 -2.91
N ASN A 239 4.48 2.47 -1.97
CA ASN A 239 4.13 3.04 -0.67
C ASN A 239 3.46 4.40 -0.81
N GLU A 240 4.00 5.29 -1.64
CA GLU A 240 3.41 6.60 -1.90
C GLU A 240 1.95 6.46 -2.39
N ALA A 241 1.70 5.56 -3.36
CA ALA A 241 0.34 5.29 -3.82
C ALA A 241 -0.52 4.71 -2.69
N LEU A 242 -0.03 3.69 -1.98
CA LEU A 242 -0.74 3.04 -0.89
C LEU A 242 -1.13 4.03 0.22
N MET A 243 -0.21 4.88 0.65
CA MET A 243 -0.43 5.90 1.68
C MET A 243 -1.41 6.97 1.20
N ASN A 244 -1.36 7.39 -0.07
CA ASN A 244 -2.41 8.23 -0.64
C ASN A 244 -3.79 7.56 -0.59
N GLY A 245 -3.85 6.26 -0.92
CA GLY A 245 -5.08 5.47 -0.88
C GLY A 245 -5.67 5.36 0.53
N LEU A 246 -4.82 5.10 1.53
CA LEU A 246 -5.22 4.86 2.92
C LEU A 246 -5.43 6.14 3.74
N VAL A 247 -4.52 7.11 3.63
CA VAL A 247 -4.51 8.30 4.49
C VAL A 247 -5.33 9.43 3.88
N SER A 248 -5.14 9.70 2.60
CA SER A 248 -5.91 10.74 1.90
C SER A 248 -7.28 10.24 1.45
N GLY A 249 -7.52 8.93 1.57
CA GLY A 249 -8.76 8.28 1.14
C GLY A 249 -8.91 8.22 -0.38
N GLU A 250 -7.81 8.26 -1.15
CA GLU A 250 -7.88 8.15 -2.61
C GLU A 250 -8.44 6.81 -3.09
N ALA A 251 -8.39 5.78 -2.24
CA ALA A 251 -8.98 4.47 -2.49
C ALA A 251 -10.33 4.28 -1.79
N ALA A 252 -10.81 5.25 -1.00
CA ALA A 252 -12.01 5.06 -0.19
C ALA A 252 -13.27 5.07 -1.07
N GLN A 253 -14.17 4.15 -0.78
CA GLN A 253 -15.49 4.02 -1.40
C GLN A 253 -16.58 4.09 -0.32
N SER A 254 -17.77 4.49 -0.74
CA SER A 254 -18.98 4.46 0.08
C SER A 254 -20.09 3.88 -0.80
N ASP A 255 -21.02 3.15 -0.19
CA ASP A 255 -22.19 2.60 -0.89
C ASP A 255 -23.15 3.68 -1.40
N GLY A 256 -22.99 4.93 -0.92
CA GLY A 256 -23.71 6.10 -1.36
C GLY A 256 -25.07 6.31 -0.67
N GLU A 257 -25.35 5.56 0.39
CA GLU A 257 -26.46 5.88 1.30
C GLU A 257 -26.04 7.02 2.26
N ASP A 258 -27.04 7.75 2.78
CA ASP A 258 -26.78 8.81 3.75
C ASP A 258 -26.14 8.21 5.01
N GLU A 259 -25.08 8.86 5.51
CA GLU A 259 -24.28 8.44 6.68
C GLU A 259 -23.41 7.19 6.49
N SER A 260 -23.38 6.59 5.30
CA SER A 260 -22.53 5.42 5.06
C SER A 260 -21.04 5.73 5.22
N PRO A 261 -20.28 4.82 5.86
CA PRO A 261 -18.87 5.04 6.10
C PRO A 261 -18.10 5.09 4.77
N TRP A 262 -17.03 5.87 4.76
CA TRP A 262 -16.05 5.84 3.69
C TRP A 262 -14.99 4.81 4.05
N GLU A 263 -14.86 3.77 3.24
CA GLU A 263 -14.05 2.61 3.57
C GLU A 263 -13.10 2.28 2.44
N VAL A 264 -11.89 1.91 2.83
CA VAL A 264 -10.87 1.32 1.97
C VAL A 264 -10.95 -0.19 2.15
N THR A 265 -11.40 -0.87 1.10
CA THR A 265 -11.50 -2.32 1.02
C THR A 265 -10.41 -2.93 0.14
N ALA A 266 -10.27 -4.26 0.15
CA ALA A 266 -9.34 -4.93 -0.76
C ALA A 266 -9.60 -4.59 -2.23
N THR A 267 -10.86 -4.59 -2.68
CA THR A 267 -11.19 -4.34 -4.09
C THR A 267 -10.99 -2.88 -4.47
N SER A 268 -11.34 -1.94 -3.58
CA SER A 268 -11.11 -0.51 -3.82
C SER A 268 -9.61 -0.19 -3.94
N LEU A 269 -8.75 -0.85 -3.14
CA LEU A 269 -7.29 -0.76 -3.27
C LEU A 269 -6.78 -1.40 -4.55
N ILE A 270 -7.31 -2.56 -4.95
CA ILE A 270 -6.95 -3.21 -6.22
C ILE A 270 -7.20 -2.23 -7.38
N GLU A 271 -8.39 -1.65 -7.45
CA GLU A 271 -8.78 -0.71 -8.50
C GLU A 271 -7.88 0.52 -8.51
N TYR A 272 -7.68 1.14 -7.34
CA TYR A 272 -6.90 2.35 -7.20
C TYR A 272 -5.40 2.12 -7.47
N LEU A 273 -4.76 1.13 -6.85
CA LEU A 273 -3.32 0.86 -6.98
C LEU A 273 -2.95 0.46 -8.43
N SER A 274 -3.83 -0.26 -9.12
CA SER A 274 -3.64 -0.64 -10.53
C SER A 274 -3.54 0.57 -11.47
N SER A 275 -4.05 1.73 -11.07
CA SER A 275 -3.97 2.99 -11.81
C SER A 275 -2.90 3.93 -11.25
N ALA A 276 -2.87 4.09 -9.93
CA ALA A 276 -2.02 5.07 -9.25
C ALA A 276 -0.52 4.77 -9.38
N VAL A 277 -0.11 3.50 -9.22
CA VAL A 277 1.31 3.12 -9.30
C VAL A 277 1.87 3.31 -10.71
N PRO A 278 1.23 2.82 -11.80
CA PRO A 278 1.71 3.09 -13.16
C PRO A 278 1.71 4.58 -13.52
N LYS A 279 0.79 5.37 -12.98
CA LYS A 279 0.77 6.83 -13.18
C LYS A 279 2.00 7.49 -12.53
N LYS A 280 2.29 7.15 -11.27
CA LYS A 280 3.47 7.67 -10.54
C LYS A 280 4.78 7.22 -11.19
N ALA A 281 4.87 5.96 -11.63
CA ALA A 281 6.04 5.43 -12.32
C ALA A 281 6.31 6.18 -13.64
N ARG A 282 5.28 6.36 -14.48
CA ARG A 282 5.42 7.13 -15.73
C ARG A 282 5.84 8.58 -15.49
N ALA A 283 5.31 9.23 -14.46
CA ALA A 283 5.72 10.58 -14.07
C ALA A 283 7.19 10.65 -13.62
N ALA A 284 7.74 9.54 -13.12
CA ALA A 284 9.15 9.39 -12.76
C ALA A 284 10.03 8.83 -13.90
N GLY A 285 9.50 8.70 -15.12
CA GLY A 285 10.24 8.14 -16.27
C GLY A 285 10.49 6.63 -16.18
N ALA A 286 9.69 5.90 -15.41
CA ALA A 286 9.80 4.46 -15.20
C ALA A 286 8.51 3.72 -15.58
N GLU A 287 8.58 2.40 -15.65
CA GLU A 287 7.43 1.51 -15.86
C GLU A 287 7.31 0.53 -14.71
N GLN A 288 6.19 0.58 -13.99
CA GLN A 288 5.90 -0.29 -12.85
C GLN A 288 4.39 -0.57 -12.82
N PHE A 289 4.02 -1.84 -12.65
CA PHE A 289 2.64 -2.29 -12.54
C PHE A 289 2.48 -3.16 -11.30
N VAL A 290 1.31 -3.09 -10.69
CA VAL A 290 0.94 -3.90 -9.52
C VAL A 290 0.36 -5.23 -9.98
N GLU A 291 0.70 -6.32 -9.29
CA GLU A 291 0.06 -7.62 -9.44
C GLU A 291 -0.71 -7.96 -8.17
N ASN A 292 -1.92 -8.48 -8.30
CA ASN A 292 -2.74 -8.88 -7.15
C ASN A 292 -2.95 -10.39 -7.19
N THR A 293 -2.77 -11.06 -6.05
CA THR A 293 -2.89 -12.52 -5.91
C THR A 293 -3.51 -12.90 -4.56
N GLY A 294 -3.59 -14.20 -4.28
CA GLY A 294 -4.25 -14.74 -3.09
C GLY A 294 -5.75 -14.92 -3.29
N ILE A 295 -6.51 -14.84 -2.19
CA ILE A 295 -7.98 -14.97 -2.22
C ILE A 295 -8.57 -13.59 -2.02
N ILE A 296 -9.16 -13.04 -3.09
CA ILE A 296 -9.71 -11.70 -3.11
C ILE A 296 -11.13 -11.74 -2.55
N GLU A 297 -11.34 -11.01 -1.46
CA GLU A 297 -12.64 -10.75 -0.86
C GLU A 297 -12.77 -9.24 -0.64
N ASN A 298 -13.97 -8.68 -0.78
CA ASN A 298 -14.22 -7.26 -0.52
C ASN A 298 -14.26 -6.95 0.99
N ALA A 299 -13.18 -7.28 1.70
CA ALA A 299 -13.03 -7.03 3.12
C ALA A 299 -12.56 -5.59 3.38
N VAL A 300 -13.10 -4.96 4.43
CA VAL A 300 -12.71 -3.63 4.89
C VAL A 300 -11.33 -3.70 5.57
N LEU A 301 -10.39 -2.90 5.07
CA LEU A 301 -9.10 -2.69 5.72
C LEU A 301 -9.17 -1.48 6.65
N HIS A 302 -9.70 -0.36 6.16
CA HIS A 302 -9.69 0.89 6.89
C HIS A 302 -10.96 1.72 6.66
N SER A 303 -11.53 2.28 7.72
CA SER A 303 -12.64 3.25 7.64
C SER A 303 -12.14 4.68 7.92
N MET A 304 -12.51 5.62 7.07
CA MET A 304 -12.21 7.05 7.20
C MET A 304 -13.08 7.67 8.30
N ILE A 305 -12.57 8.74 8.95
CA ILE A 305 -13.34 9.50 9.95
C ILE A 305 -14.42 10.37 9.29
N ALA A 306 -14.16 10.83 8.07
CA ALA A 306 -15.04 11.70 7.30
C ALA A 306 -14.88 11.41 5.81
N ALA A 307 -15.77 11.99 4.99
CA ALA A 307 -15.64 11.93 3.55
C ALA A 307 -14.28 12.45 3.09
N PRO A 308 -13.56 11.71 2.22
CA PRO A 308 -12.27 12.14 1.71
C PRO A 308 -12.40 13.40 0.86
N THR A 309 -11.35 14.21 0.84
CA THR A 309 -11.30 15.41 -0.01
C THR A 309 -10.88 15.00 -1.42
N VAL A 310 -11.60 15.49 -2.43
CA VAL A 310 -11.45 15.12 -3.84
C VAL A 310 -11.11 16.36 -4.66
N GLU A 311 -10.09 16.27 -5.50
CA GLU A 311 -9.82 17.27 -6.53
C GLU A 311 -10.94 17.25 -7.57
N PHE A 312 -11.63 18.38 -7.74
CA PHE A 312 -12.70 18.56 -8.71
C PHE A 312 -12.25 19.55 -9.78
N GLU A 313 -12.32 19.14 -11.04
CA GLU A 313 -12.08 19.97 -12.20
C GLU A 313 -13.32 20.05 -13.06
N ALA A 314 -13.62 21.24 -13.58
CA ALA A 314 -14.66 21.41 -14.57
C ALA A 314 -14.18 22.30 -15.71
N ASP A 315 -14.52 21.89 -16.94
CA ASP A 315 -14.25 22.65 -18.16
C ASP A 315 -15.39 22.45 -19.16
N VAL A 316 -15.58 23.44 -20.03
CA VAL A 316 -16.55 23.40 -21.11
C VAL A 316 -15.96 22.65 -22.29
N SER A 317 -16.73 21.70 -22.83
CA SER A 317 -16.34 20.92 -24.01
C SER A 317 -17.41 21.01 -25.10
N PRO A 318 -17.06 21.40 -26.34
CA PRO A 318 -15.76 21.93 -26.77
C PRO A 318 -15.31 23.25 -26.11
N GLN A 319 -14.00 23.45 -25.94
CA GLN A 319 -13.42 24.66 -25.31
C GLN A 319 -13.83 25.97 -25.99
N ALA A 320 -14.11 25.94 -27.30
CA ALA A 320 -14.59 27.09 -28.05
C ALA A 320 -15.92 27.67 -27.52
N HIS A 321 -16.68 26.90 -26.72
CA HIS A 321 -17.95 27.33 -26.16
C HIS A 321 -17.89 27.84 -24.72
N ARG A 322 -16.69 28.01 -24.14
CA ARG A 322 -16.53 28.54 -22.77
C ARG A 322 -17.31 29.85 -22.55
N GLY A 323 -17.24 30.78 -23.49
CA GLY A 323 -17.95 32.06 -23.41
C GLY A 323 -19.48 31.97 -23.46
N HIS A 324 -20.04 30.81 -23.81
CA HIS A 324 -21.49 30.58 -23.83
C HIS A 324 -22.01 29.94 -22.54
N CYS A 325 -21.13 29.43 -21.67
CA CYS A 325 -21.48 28.77 -20.43
C CYS A 325 -21.21 29.69 -19.24
N THR A 326 -22.25 30.05 -18.49
CA THR A 326 -22.15 30.99 -17.36
C THR A 326 -22.90 30.48 -16.14
N ASN A 327 -22.72 31.14 -14.99
CA ASN A 327 -23.45 30.86 -13.75
C ASN A 327 -23.36 29.40 -13.30
N PHE A 328 -22.18 28.78 -13.40
CA PHE A 328 -21.98 27.43 -12.89
C PHE A 328 -22.06 27.43 -11.37
N ASN A 329 -22.96 26.61 -10.85
CA ASN A 329 -23.24 26.41 -9.45
C ASN A 329 -23.02 24.95 -9.10
N LEU A 330 -22.38 24.69 -7.96
CA LEU A 330 -22.20 23.34 -7.44
C LEU A 330 -22.62 23.30 -5.98
N ARG A 331 -23.57 22.42 -5.66
CA ARG A 331 -24.19 22.33 -4.34
C ARG A 331 -24.29 20.89 -3.86
N SER A 332 -24.06 20.67 -2.57
CA SER A 332 -24.35 19.40 -1.89
C SER A 332 -25.25 19.70 -0.70
N SER A 333 -26.38 19.00 -0.59
CA SER A 333 -27.37 19.25 0.47
C SER A 333 -27.72 20.76 0.56
N SER A 334 -27.53 21.40 1.71
CA SER A 334 -27.75 22.83 1.93
C SER A 334 -26.50 23.72 1.73
N CYS A 335 -25.37 23.15 1.30
CA CYS A 335 -24.11 23.87 1.11
C CYS A 335 -23.86 24.22 -0.37
N THR A 336 -23.42 25.46 -0.62
CA THR A 336 -22.96 25.91 -1.94
C THR A 336 -21.43 25.94 -1.94
N HIS A 337 -20.82 25.19 -2.85
CA HIS A 337 -19.36 25.04 -2.96
C HIS A 337 -18.76 25.88 -4.09
N VAL A 338 -19.52 26.06 -5.16
CA VAL A 338 -19.20 26.97 -6.25
C VAL A 338 -20.45 27.79 -6.52
N ASP A 339 -20.31 29.12 -6.50
CA ASP A 339 -21.40 30.05 -6.78
C ASP A 339 -21.09 30.83 -8.06
N SER A 340 -21.98 30.71 -9.03
CA SER A 340 -22.03 31.54 -10.24
C SER A 340 -20.71 31.66 -11.03
N ASN A 341 -19.91 30.59 -11.08
CA ASN A 341 -18.63 30.58 -11.80
C ASN A 341 -18.84 30.71 -13.32
N SER A 342 -18.03 31.56 -13.96
CA SER A 342 -17.98 31.70 -15.42
C SER A 342 -16.55 31.66 -15.98
N ASP A 343 -15.55 31.47 -15.10
CA ASP A 343 -14.15 31.33 -15.49
C ASP A 343 -13.84 29.86 -15.75
N TRP A 344 -13.40 29.55 -16.98
CA TRP A 344 -13.17 28.19 -17.44
C TRP A 344 -11.77 28.01 -18.03
N PRO A 345 -11.05 26.92 -17.72
CA PRO A 345 -11.41 25.87 -16.76
C PRO A 345 -11.23 26.35 -15.32
N PHE A 346 -11.80 25.63 -14.36
CA PHE A 346 -11.48 25.84 -12.95
C PHE A 346 -11.29 24.53 -12.21
N SER A 347 -10.60 24.60 -11.07
CA SER A 347 -10.43 23.49 -10.14
C SER A 347 -10.71 23.94 -8.71
N THR A 348 -11.18 23.01 -7.89
CA THR A 348 -11.40 23.20 -6.45
C THR A 348 -11.31 21.85 -5.73
N PHE A 349 -11.36 21.86 -4.40
CA PHE A 349 -11.40 20.65 -3.57
C PHE A 349 -12.76 20.53 -2.90
N LEU A 350 -13.34 19.33 -2.96
CA LEU A 350 -14.67 19.04 -2.43
C LEU A 350 -14.64 17.79 -1.56
N PRO A 351 -15.42 17.71 -0.46
CA PRO A 351 -15.70 16.43 0.16
C PRO A 351 -16.32 15.46 -0.85
N ALA A 352 -15.94 14.19 -0.83
CA ALA A 352 -16.58 13.18 -1.67
C ALA A 352 -18.07 13.06 -1.30
N GLY A 353 -18.92 12.81 -2.29
CA GLY A 353 -20.37 12.73 -2.07
C GLY A 353 -21.20 13.09 -3.29
N LEU A 354 -22.50 13.31 -3.06
CA LEU A 354 -23.47 13.65 -4.09
C LEU A 354 -23.64 15.17 -4.22
N TYR A 355 -23.60 15.66 -5.46
CA TYR A 355 -23.68 17.07 -5.80
C TYR A 355 -24.71 17.31 -6.91
N SER A 356 -25.32 18.49 -6.88
CA SER A 356 -26.06 19.05 -8.00
C SER A 356 -25.24 20.17 -8.62
N ALA A 357 -25.00 20.06 -9.93
CA ALA A 357 -24.36 21.08 -10.75
C ALA A 357 -25.41 21.72 -11.65
N ALA A 358 -25.42 23.05 -11.76
CA ALA A 358 -26.30 23.77 -12.68
C ALA A 358 -25.55 24.91 -13.36
N TRP A 359 -25.83 25.18 -14.63
CA TRP A 359 -25.21 26.27 -15.38
C TRP A 359 -26.14 26.76 -16.49
N ASN A 360 -25.89 27.96 -17.00
CA ASN A 360 -26.61 28.53 -18.12
C ASN A 360 -25.80 28.35 -19.40
N THR A 361 -26.51 28.13 -20.51
CA THR A 361 -25.95 28.15 -21.86
C THR A 361 -26.69 29.12 -22.78
N SER A 362 -25.93 29.81 -23.62
CA SER A 362 -26.41 30.80 -24.59
C SER A 362 -26.08 30.43 -26.05
N LEU A 363 -25.90 29.14 -26.36
CA LEU A 363 -25.66 28.69 -27.74
C LEU A 363 -26.85 28.90 -28.71
N SER A 364 -28.05 29.08 -28.17
CA SER A 364 -29.26 29.38 -28.94
C SER A 364 -29.70 30.82 -28.71
N SER A 365 -30.67 31.31 -29.47
CA SER A 365 -31.25 32.65 -29.28
C SER A 365 -31.86 32.87 -27.89
N ALA A 366 -32.08 31.81 -27.10
CA ALA A 366 -32.51 31.88 -25.72
C ALA A 366 -31.45 31.27 -24.78
N THR A 367 -31.29 31.88 -23.60
CA THR A 367 -30.51 31.26 -22.51
C THR A 367 -31.30 30.08 -21.96
N SER A 368 -30.67 28.90 -21.87
CA SER A 368 -31.26 27.71 -21.26
C SER A 368 -30.45 27.28 -20.04
N GLN A 369 -31.12 26.79 -19.02
CA GLN A 369 -30.48 26.23 -17.84
C GLN A 369 -30.26 24.73 -18.02
N ARG A 370 -29.06 24.27 -17.67
CA ARG A 370 -28.66 22.87 -17.63
C ARG A 370 -28.43 22.45 -16.18
N GLN A 371 -28.64 21.17 -15.91
CA GLN A 371 -28.37 20.57 -14.60
C GLN A 371 -27.77 19.18 -14.77
N ALA A 372 -26.92 18.78 -13.84
CA ALA A 372 -26.40 17.43 -13.71
C ALA A 372 -26.32 17.04 -12.22
N PHE A 373 -26.55 15.76 -11.93
CA PHE A 373 -26.24 15.17 -10.62
C PHE A 373 -24.91 14.44 -10.71
N LEU A 374 -24.02 14.70 -9.76
CA LEU A 374 -22.65 14.21 -9.77
C LEU A 374 -22.40 13.40 -8.51
N ASN A 375 -21.93 12.17 -8.68
CA ASN A 375 -21.22 11.48 -7.62
C ASN A 375 -19.73 11.83 -7.74
N VAL A 376 -19.24 12.65 -6.80
CA VAL A 376 -17.84 13.06 -6.68
C VAL A 376 -17.16 12.01 -5.82
N ARG A 377 -16.22 11.26 -6.42
CA ARG A 377 -15.48 10.18 -5.77
C ARG A 377 -13.97 10.40 -5.92
N PRO A 378 -13.15 9.93 -4.97
CA PRO A 378 -11.71 9.94 -5.10
C PRO A 378 -11.23 9.12 -6.31
N PRO A 379 -9.97 9.33 -6.77
CA PRO A 379 -9.04 10.36 -6.30
C PRO A 379 -9.33 11.75 -6.90
N LYS A 380 -10.00 11.80 -8.06
CA LYS A 380 -10.27 13.03 -8.80
C LYS A 380 -11.58 12.92 -9.57
N LYS A 381 -12.33 14.02 -9.63
CA LYS A 381 -13.51 14.15 -10.48
C LYS A 381 -13.28 15.21 -11.56
N VAL A 382 -13.44 14.82 -12.83
CA VAL A 382 -13.45 15.75 -13.96
C VAL A 382 -14.87 15.84 -14.53
N LEU A 383 -15.42 17.03 -14.63
CA LEU A 383 -16.71 17.33 -15.25
C LEU A 383 -16.50 18.01 -16.61
N SER A 384 -16.98 17.36 -17.66
CA SER A 384 -17.12 17.98 -18.98
C SER A 384 -18.48 18.69 -19.07
N VAL A 385 -18.47 20.02 -18.93
CA VAL A 385 -19.65 20.87 -19.06
C VAL A 385 -20.06 20.96 -20.52
N LYS A 386 -21.30 20.57 -20.81
CA LYS A 386 -21.87 20.65 -22.16
C LYS A 386 -22.66 21.96 -22.32
N PRO A 387 -22.43 22.70 -23.41
CA PRO A 387 -23.18 23.91 -23.69
C PRO A 387 -24.61 23.61 -24.19
#